data_AF-A0A7S1S3N5-F1
#
_entry.id   AF-A0A7S1S3N5-F1
#
_cell.length_a   1.000
_cell.length_b   1.000
_cell.length_c   1.000
_cell.angle_alpha   90.00
_cell.angle_beta   90.00
_cell.angle_gamma   90.00
#
_symmetry.space_group_name_H-M   'P 1'
#
loop_
_entity.id
_entity.type
_entity.pdbx_description
1 polymer ?
#
loop_
_entity_poly.entity_id
_entity_poly.type
_entity_poly.pdbx_seq_one_letter_code
_entity_poly.pdbx_strand_id
1 'polypeptide(L)'
;VTVFVLVLSVGYIGQFLARVSQIVQSLRHLEAQTVQAKRDAMLFMKKRSVPKELQFKVLRYIEHVYETDAVTALDEKVMNILSESLKNQLALAVTGHVLRQFPLFETAEDSLLTALCQVVRTERAGVGDVVVTEEQAAHEMFWVVRGEAAVLRRSRQVGGLRTGDWF
;
A
#
# COMPACT_ATOMS: atom_id res chain seq x y z
N VAL A 1 41.23 -29.10 -29.09
CA VAL A 1 40.80 -27.69 -29.23
C VAL A 1 39.29 -27.56 -29.25
N THR A 2 38.57 -28.24 -30.17
CA THR A 2 37.10 -28.19 -30.28
C THR A 2 36.34 -28.58 -29.01
N VAL A 3 36.72 -29.68 -28.37
CA VAL A 3 36.10 -30.14 -27.11
C VAL A 3 36.30 -29.14 -25.98
N PHE A 4 37.48 -28.52 -25.89
CA PHE A 4 37.81 -27.52 -24.88
C PHE A 4 36.97 -26.24 -25.05
N VAL A 5 36.82 -25.76 -26.30
CA VAL A 5 35.94 -24.63 -26.62
C VAL A 5 34.49 -24.94 -26.28
N LEU A 6 34.00 -26.15 -26.56
CA LEU A 6 32.64 -26.59 -26.23
C LEU A 6 32.36 -26.55 -24.73
N VAL A 7 33.28 -27.06 -23.91
CA VAL A 7 33.13 -27.06 -22.45
C VAL A 7 33.08 -25.63 -21.89
N LEU A 8 33.95 -24.74 -22.38
CA LEU A 8 33.94 -23.33 -21.97
C LEU A 8 32.65 -22.61 -22.39
N SER A 9 32.17 -22.85 -23.61
CA SER A 9 30.92 -22.28 -24.12
C SER A 9 29.71 -22.69 -23.28
N VAL A 10 29.61 -23.97 -22.92
CA VAL A 10 28.51 -24.48 -22.06
C VAL A 10 28.54 -23.83 -20.69
N GLY A 11 29.73 -23.69 -20.09
CA GLY A 11 29.90 -23.00 -18.80
C GLY A 11 29.45 -21.53 -18.86
N TYR A 12 29.84 -20.82 -19.92
CA TYR A 12 29.47 -19.42 -20.11
C TYR A 12 27.97 -19.22 -20.32
N ILE A 13 27.33 -20.08 -21.13
CA ILE A 13 25.89 -20.04 -21.37
C ILE A 13 25.12 -20.31 -20.07
N GLY A 14 25.57 -21.28 -19.26
CA GLY A 14 24.96 -21.57 -17.96
C GLY A 14 25.00 -20.36 -17.01
N GLN A 15 26.16 -19.69 -16.92
CA GLN A 15 26.29 -18.48 -16.10
C GLN A 15 25.45 -17.31 -16.64
N PHE A 16 25.37 -17.15 -17.96
CA PHE A 16 24.55 -16.13 -18.59
C PHE A 16 23.06 -16.32 -18.29
N LEU A 17 22.54 -17.55 -18.47
CA LEU A 17 21.15 -17.89 -18.13
C LEU A 17 20.85 -17.68 -16.65
N ALA A 18 21.80 -18.01 -15.75
CA ALA A 18 21.64 -17.77 -14.33
C ALA A 18 21.48 -16.27 -14.02
N ARG A 19 22.31 -15.41 -14.63
CA ARG A 19 22.21 -13.94 -14.46
C ARG A 19 20.90 -13.38 -15.03
N VAL A 20 20.48 -13.85 -16.20
CA VAL A 20 19.19 -13.45 -16.79
C VAL A 20 18.03 -13.86 -15.88
N SER A 21 18.05 -15.07 -15.33
CA SER A 21 17.06 -15.54 -14.36
C SER A 21 17.01 -14.67 -13.11
N GLN A 22 18.18 -14.31 -12.56
CA GLN A 22 18.28 -13.39 -11.43
C GLN A 22 17.72 -11.99 -11.74
N ILE A 23 18.01 -11.44 -12.92
CA ILE A 23 17.49 -10.14 -13.36
C ILE A 23 15.96 -10.21 -13.49
N VAL A 24 15.42 -11.25 -14.13
CA VAL A 24 13.97 -11.45 -14.27
C VAL A 24 13.29 -11.59 -12.91
N GLN A 25 13.92 -12.26 -11.95
CA GLN A 25 13.41 -12.34 -10.57
C GLN A 25 13.46 -10.98 -9.87
N SER A 26 14.52 -10.19 -10.07
CA SER A 26 14.68 -8.88 -9.44
C SER A 26 13.72 -7.81 -10.00
N LEU A 27 13.46 -7.81 -11.31
CA LEU A 27 12.50 -6.89 -11.94
C LEU A 27 11.07 -7.14 -11.47
N ARG A 28 10.77 -8.37 -11.04
CA ARG A 28 9.45 -8.72 -10.53
C ARG A 28 9.24 -8.30 -9.08
N HIS A 29 10.22 -7.79 -8.33
CA HIS A 29 10.12 -7.80 -6.86
C HIS A 29 8.95 -6.99 -6.25
N LEU A 30 8.48 -5.92 -6.88
CA LEU A 30 7.34 -5.12 -6.40
C LEU A 30 5.99 -5.68 -6.89
N GLU A 31 5.83 -5.91 -8.20
CA GLU A 31 4.64 -6.56 -8.76
C GLU A 31 4.47 -8.00 -8.24
N ALA A 32 5.58 -8.69 -7.95
CA ALA A 32 5.58 -10.04 -7.39
C ALA A 32 5.00 -10.07 -6.00
N GLN A 33 5.19 -9.06 -5.15
CA GLN A 33 4.64 -9.11 -3.79
C GLN A 33 3.11 -9.08 -3.82
N THR A 34 2.50 -8.14 -4.55
CA THR A 34 1.05 -8.08 -4.70
C THR A 34 0.51 -9.33 -5.42
N VAL A 35 1.17 -9.76 -6.50
CA VAL A 35 0.78 -10.97 -7.24
C VAL A 35 0.90 -12.23 -6.39
N GLN A 36 1.96 -12.33 -5.58
CA GLN A 36 2.20 -13.45 -4.67
C GLN A 36 1.18 -13.44 -3.53
N ALA A 37 0.93 -12.30 -2.90
CA ALA A 37 -0.11 -12.16 -1.88
C ALA A 37 -1.51 -12.56 -2.41
N LYS A 38 -1.86 -12.11 -3.62
CA LYS A 38 -3.11 -12.53 -4.30
C LYS A 38 -3.13 -14.04 -4.56
N ARG A 39 -2.02 -14.65 -5.00
CA ARG A 39 -1.91 -16.09 -5.23
C ARG A 39 -2.06 -16.89 -3.93
N ASP A 40 -1.35 -16.51 -2.88
CA ASP A 40 -1.38 -17.18 -1.58
C ASP A 40 -2.78 -17.10 -0.95
N ALA A 41 -3.42 -15.93 -1.02
CA ALA A 41 -4.80 -15.75 -0.61
C ALA A 41 -5.77 -16.64 -1.42
N MET A 42 -5.60 -16.73 -2.74
CA MET A 42 -6.43 -17.57 -3.59
C MET A 42 -6.27 -19.06 -3.26
N LEU A 43 -5.04 -19.53 -3.03
CA LEU A 43 -4.76 -20.91 -2.62
C LEU A 43 -5.41 -21.23 -1.26
N PHE A 44 -5.27 -20.32 -0.30
CA PHE A 44 -5.90 -20.42 1.02
C PHE A 44 -7.43 -20.53 0.91
N MET A 45 -8.05 -19.65 0.13
CA MET A 45 -9.50 -19.61 -0.07
C MET A 45 -10.03 -20.84 -0.80
N LYS A 46 -9.30 -21.33 -1.81
CA LYS A 46 -9.67 -22.54 -2.55
C LYS A 46 -9.63 -23.78 -1.66
N LYS A 47 -8.62 -23.90 -0.79
CA LYS A 47 -8.49 -25.01 0.16
C LYS A 47 -9.66 -25.07 1.16
N ARG A 48 -10.29 -23.92 1.44
CA ARG A 48 -11.40 -23.78 2.40
C ARG A 48 -12.76 -23.62 1.73
N SER A 49 -12.85 -23.81 0.40
CA SER A 49 -14.10 -23.68 -0.36
C SER A 49 -14.84 -22.36 -0.12
N VAL A 50 -14.10 -21.26 0.00
CA VAL A 50 -14.68 -19.92 0.21
C VAL A 50 -15.57 -19.54 -0.99
N PRO A 51 -16.76 -18.96 -0.79
CA PRO A 51 -17.63 -18.53 -1.88
C PRO A 51 -16.95 -17.54 -2.84
N LYS A 52 -17.22 -17.64 -4.14
CA LYS A 52 -16.59 -16.80 -5.17
C LYS A 52 -16.74 -15.30 -4.93
N GLU A 53 -17.88 -14.88 -4.38
CA GLU A 53 -18.14 -13.47 -4.07
C GLU A 53 -17.18 -12.94 -3.01
N LEU A 54 -16.96 -13.71 -1.93
CA LEU A 54 -15.99 -13.35 -0.89
C LEU A 54 -14.56 -13.40 -1.42
N GLN A 55 -14.23 -14.35 -2.31
CA GLN A 55 -12.91 -14.38 -2.95
C GLN A 55 -12.64 -13.10 -3.74
N PHE A 56 -13.62 -12.62 -4.51
CA PHE A 56 -13.47 -11.38 -5.26
C PHE A 56 -13.26 -10.18 -4.34
N LYS A 57 -14.06 -10.07 -3.26
CA LYS A 57 -13.90 -9.01 -2.25
C LYS A 57 -12.52 -9.01 -1.62
N VAL A 58 -12.02 -10.18 -1.20
CA VAL A 58 -10.68 -10.33 -0.62
C VAL A 58 -9.58 -9.92 -1.60
N LEU A 59 -9.63 -10.41 -2.85
CA LEU A 59 -8.62 -10.09 -3.85
C LEU A 59 -8.59 -8.60 -4.20
N ARG A 60 -9.77 -7.96 -4.28
CA ARG A 60 -9.86 -6.51 -4.50
C ARG A 60 -9.34 -5.72 -3.30
N TYR A 61 -9.62 -6.18 -2.08
CA TYR A 61 -9.10 -5.53 -0.88
C TYR A 61 -7.57 -5.62 -0.84
N ILE A 62 -6.97 -6.77 -1.15
CA ILE A 62 -5.50 -6.91 -1.24
C ILE A 62 -4.91 -5.91 -2.23
N GLU A 63 -5.49 -5.77 -3.43
CA GLU A 63 -5.03 -4.78 -4.41
C GLU A 63 -5.09 -3.36 -3.86
N HIS A 64 -6.21 -3.01 -3.25
CA HIS A 64 -6.41 -1.70 -2.64
C HIS A 64 -5.39 -1.41 -1.53
N VAL A 65 -5.06 -2.39 -0.69
CA VAL A 65 -4.04 -2.24 0.36
C VAL A 65 -2.68 -1.89 -0.23
N TYR A 66 -2.20 -2.67 -1.20
CA TYR A 66 -0.88 -2.43 -1.82
C TYR A 66 -0.85 -1.10 -2.59
N GLU A 67 -1.96 -0.74 -3.23
CA GLU A 67 -2.12 0.52 -3.95
C GLU A 67 -2.13 1.76 -3.04
N THR A 68 -2.74 1.67 -1.87
CA THR A 68 -2.77 2.75 -0.87
C THR A 68 -1.41 2.86 -0.16
N ASP A 69 -0.78 1.72 0.14
CA ASP A 69 0.53 1.68 0.80
C ASP A 69 1.64 2.31 -0.03
N ALA A 70 1.55 2.21 -1.36
CA ALA A 70 2.49 2.90 -2.25
C ALA A 70 2.51 4.43 -2.07
N VAL A 71 1.46 5.03 -1.48
CA VAL A 71 1.33 6.48 -1.29
C VAL A 71 1.70 6.91 0.12
N THR A 72 1.30 6.14 1.14
CA THR A 72 1.40 6.57 2.55
C THR A 72 2.23 5.66 3.44
N ALA A 73 2.59 4.45 2.99
CA ALA A 73 3.24 3.49 3.86
C ALA A 73 4.71 3.86 4.11
N LEU A 74 5.03 3.97 5.39
CA LEU A 74 6.39 3.93 5.90
C LEU A 74 6.65 2.50 6.34
N ASP A 75 7.34 1.70 5.51
CA ASP A 75 7.64 0.30 5.83
C ASP A 75 8.37 0.22 7.19
N GLU A 76 7.75 -0.43 8.18
CA GLU A 76 8.30 -0.56 9.54
C GLU A 76 9.72 -1.13 9.53
N LYS A 77 10.03 -2.03 8.59
CA LYS A 77 11.39 -2.60 8.46
C LYS A 77 12.42 -1.55 8.09
N VAL A 78 12.04 -0.61 7.22
CA VAL A 78 12.89 0.53 6.83
C VAL A 78 12.92 1.55 7.96
N MET A 79 11.79 1.86 8.59
CA MET A 79 11.76 2.84 9.67
C MET A 79 12.61 2.40 10.87
N ASN A 80 12.59 1.11 11.22
CA ASN A 80 13.33 0.58 12.38
C ASN A 80 14.86 0.64 12.26
N ILE A 81 15.41 0.76 11.04
CA ILE A 81 16.86 0.89 10.82
C ILE A 81 17.34 2.35 10.81
N LEU A 82 16.43 3.32 10.73
CA LEU A 82 16.75 4.75 10.61
C LEU A 82 16.92 5.41 11.99
N SER A 83 17.78 6.42 12.07
CA SER A 83 17.83 7.32 13.23
C SER A 83 16.53 8.14 13.34
N GLU A 84 16.18 8.61 14.54
CA GLU A 84 14.98 9.42 14.75
C GLU A 84 14.91 10.66 13.83
N SER A 85 16.06 11.31 13.57
CA SER A 85 16.11 12.44 12.64
C SER A 85 15.77 12.02 11.20
N LEU A 86 16.29 10.87 10.74
CA LEU A 86 15.98 10.36 9.40
C LEU A 86 14.55 9.84 9.27
N LYS A 87 14.01 9.22 10.33
CA LYS A 87 12.59 8.82 10.39
C LYS A 87 11.68 10.02 10.17
N ASN A 88 11.94 11.11 10.88
CA ASN A 88 11.17 12.34 10.78
C ASN A 88 11.25 12.97 9.38
N GLN A 89 12.46 13.08 8.81
CA GLN A 89 12.65 13.59 7.46
C GLN A 89 11.95 12.74 6.40
N LEU A 90 12.04 11.42 6.52
CA LEU A 90 11.38 10.50 5.59
C LEU A 90 9.86 10.55 5.74
N ALA A 91 9.35 10.58 6.96
CA ALA A 91 7.92 10.67 7.22
C ALA A 91 7.32 11.97 6.66
N LEU A 92 8.01 13.10 6.83
CA LEU A 92 7.62 14.37 6.24
C LEU A 92 7.67 14.33 4.71
N ALA A 93 8.71 13.72 4.12
CA ALA A 93 8.85 13.62 2.67
C ALA A 93 7.77 12.74 2.02
N VAL A 94 7.38 11.64 2.67
CA VAL A 94 6.36 10.70 2.16
C VAL A 94 4.95 11.24 2.43
N THR A 95 4.64 11.60 3.67
CA THR A 95 3.26 11.88 4.11
C THR A 95 2.94 13.37 4.22
N GLY A 96 3.95 14.24 4.33
CA GLY A 96 3.73 15.67 4.55
C GLY A 96 2.95 16.36 3.44
N HIS A 97 3.06 15.89 2.19
CA HIS A 97 2.27 16.42 1.07
C HIS A 97 0.77 16.11 1.22
N VAL A 98 0.41 14.96 1.79
CA VAL A 98 -0.99 14.58 2.06
C VAL A 98 -1.56 15.48 3.14
N LEU A 99 -0.81 15.72 4.21
CA LEU A 99 -1.26 16.61 5.29
C LEU A 99 -1.52 18.04 4.80
N ARG A 100 -0.66 18.57 3.92
CA ARG A 100 -0.82 19.91 3.33
C ARG A 100 -2.02 20.03 2.38
N GLN A 101 -2.64 18.93 1.93
CA GLN A 101 -3.89 19.01 1.17
C GLN A 101 -5.06 19.45 2.05
N PHE A 102 -4.96 19.28 3.37
CA PHE A 102 -5.97 19.78 4.28
C PHE A 102 -5.77 21.29 4.52
N PRO A 103 -6.79 22.14 4.28
CA PRO A 103 -6.63 23.60 4.33
C PRO A 103 -6.07 24.13 5.67
N LEU A 104 -6.30 23.44 6.78
CA LEU A 104 -5.75 23.83 8.08
C LEU A 104 -4.22 23.74 8.13
N PHE A 105 -3.62 22.85 7.35
CA PHE A 105 -2.18 22.56 7.37
C PHE A 105 -1.45 23.01 6.11
N GLU A 106 -2.13 23.68 5.17
CA GLU A 106 -1.53 24.14 3.91
C GLU A 106 -0.29 25.01 4.13
N THR A 107 -0.34 25.89 5.13
CA THR A 107 0.74 26.83 5.49
C THR A 107 1.45 26.43 6.79
N ALA A 108 1.22 25.22 7.28
CA ALA A 108 1.86 24.74 8.51
C ALA A 108 3.37 24.59 8.34
N GLU A 109 4.11 24.93 9.39
CA GLU A 109 5.55 24.70 9.44
C GLU A 109 5.89 23.20 9.40
N ASP A 110 7.03 22.88 8.79
CA ASP A 110 7.54 21.51 8.69
C ASP A 110 7.72 20.85 10.06
N SER A 111 7.99 21.63 11.10
CA SER A 111 8.07 21.19 12.50
C SER A 111 6.74 20.59 12.98
N LEU A 112 5.61 21.27 12.71
CA LEU A 112 4.26 20.82 13.04
C LEU A 112 3.88 19.62 12.18
N LEU A 113 4.14 19.66 10.88
CA LEU A 113 3.85 18.54 9.97
C LEU A 113 4.63 17.29 10.36
N THR A 114 5.88 17.44 10.79
CA THR A 114 6.69 16.32 11.30
C THR A 114 6.04 15.70 12.54
N ALA A 115 5.56 16.51 13.48
CA ALA A 115 4.86 16.01 14.67
C ALA A 115 3.55 15.31 14.29
N LEU A 116 2.80 15.84 13.31
CA LEU A 116 1.59 15.21 12.79
C LEU A 116 1.90 13.86 12.11
N CYS A 117 2.95 13.77 11.30
CA CYS A 117 3.36 12.52 10.67
C CYS A 117 3.63 11.37 11.66
N GLN A 118 3.94 11.67 12.93
CA GLN A 118 4.15 10.66 13.97
C GLN A 118 2.86 10.09 14.55
N VAL A 119 1.76 10.85 14.52
CA VAL A 119 0.48 10.46 15.13
C VAL A 119 -0.55 9.97 14.11
N VAL A 120 -0.39 10.38 12.84
CA VAL A 120 -1.27 10.01 11.75
C VAL A 120 -1.16 8.53 11.38
N ARG A 121 -2.30 7.90 11.11
CA ARG A 121 -2.40 6.50 10.70
C ARG A 121 -3.18 6.38 9.40
N THR A 122 -2.77 5.44 8.55
CA THR A 122 -3.52 5.10 7.33
C THR A 122 -4.55 4.03 7.65
N GLU A 123 -5.82 4.40 7.62
CA GLU A 123 -6.94 3.46 7.72
C GLU A 123 -7.37 2.97 6.33
N ARG A 124 -7.67 1.67 6.21
CA ARG A 124 -7.99 1.02 4.93
C ARG A 124 -9.37 0.37 4.99
N ALA A 125 -10.29 0.87 4.18
CA ALA A 125 -11.65 0.35 4.09
C ALA A 125 -11.89 -0.36 2.77
N GLY A 126 -12.52 -1.54 2.85
CA GLY A 126 -13.04 -2.25 1.71
C GLY A 126 -14.41 -1.72 1.30
N VAL A 127 -14.90 -2.19 0.15
CA VAL A 127 -16.22 -1.77 -0.31
C VAL A 127 -17.32 -2.47 0.46
N GLY A 128 -18.20 -1.64 1.03
CA GLY A 128 -19.25 -2.06 1.95
C GLY A 128 -18.84 -1.92 3.42
N ASP A 129 -17.58 -1.62 3.71
CA ASP A 129 -17.13 -1.36 5.07
C ASP A 129 -17.60 0.03 5.52
N VAL A 130 -17.99 0.14 6.79
CA VAL A 130 -18.41 1.41 7.40
C VAL A 130 -17.23 1.97 8.17
N VAL A 131 -16.74 3.14 7.76
CA VAL A 131 -15.60 3.81 8.42
C VAL A 131 -16.05 4.55 9.69
N VAL A 132 -17.13 5.32 9.59
CA VAL A 132 -17.69 6.11 10.70
C VAL A 132 -19.20 5.90 10.76
N THR A 133 -19.76 5.86 11.97
CA THR A 133 -21.20 5.71 12.22
C THR A 133 -21.80 6.97 12.85
N GLU A 134 -23.04 7.34 12.48
CA GLU A 134 -23.74 8.57 12.96
C GLU A 134 -23.92 8.61 14.49
N GLU A 135 -23.90 7.44 15.14
CA GLU A 135 -24.17 7.31 16.58
C GLU A 135 -22.90 7.30 17.45
N GLN A 136 -21.72 7.38 16.83
CA GLN A 136 -20.44 7.46 17.54
C GLN A 136 -19.99 8.92 17.69
N ALA A 137 -19.47 9.25 18.88
CA ALA A 137 -18.81 10.53 19.08
C ALA A 137 -17.58 10.63 18.18
N ALA A 138 -17.43 11.76 17.48
CA ALA A 138 -16.28 12.01 16.62
C ALA A 138 -15.02 12.22 17.48
N HIS A 139 -14.15 11.23 17.51
CA HIS A 139 -12.87 11.28 18.21
C HIS A 139 -11.68 11.48 17.28
N GLU A 140 -11.91 11.32 15.97
CA GLU A 140 -10.89 11.30 14.93
C GLU A 140 -11.42 12.02 13.69
N MET A 141 -10.51 12.48 12.84
CA MET A 141 -10.81 13.13 11.56
C MET A 141 -10.13 12.35 10.45
N PHE A 142 -10.81 12.20 9.32
CA PHE A 142 -10.34 11.42 8.19
C PHE A 142 -10.14 12.30 6.95
N TRP A 143 -9.18 11.92 6.12
CA TRP A 143 -8.98 12.51 4.79
C TRP A 143 -8.90 11.37 3.78
N VAL A 144 -9.62 11.52 2.67
CA VAL A 144 -9.64 10.51 1.62
C VAL A 144 -8.38 10.68 0.78
N VAL A 145 -7.37 9.86 1.05
CA VAL A 145 -6.11 9.86 0.28
C VAL A 145 -6.31 9.19 -1.09
N ARG A 146 -7.12 8.13 -1.14
CA ARG A 146 -7.41 7.38 -2.36
C ARG A 146 -8.77 6.69 -2.28
N GLY A 147 -9.55 6.80 -3.34
CA GLY A 147 -10.83 6.10 -3.50
C GLY A 147 -12.03 7.03 -3.31
N GLU A 148 -13.16 6.44 -2.97
CA GLU A 148 -14.42 7.14 -2.74
C GLU A 148 -15.18 6.50 -1.59
N ALA A 149 -15.92 7.33 -0.85
CA ALA A 149 -16.79 6.89 0.24
C ALA A 149 -18.20 7.46 0.05
N ALA A 150 -19.22 6.68 0.36
CA ALA A 150 -20.60 7.16 0.35
C ALA A 150 -20.99 7.67 1.73
N VAL A 151 -21.58 8.87 1.78
CA VAL A 151 -22.15 9.41 3.02
C VAL A 151 -23.60 8.96 3.10
N LEU A 152 -23.90 8.15 4.12
CA LEU A 152 -25.24 7.62 4.38
C LEU A 152 -25.84 8.31 5.61
N ARG A 153 -27.10 8.72 5.50
CA ARG A 153 -27.91 9.19 6.63
C ARG A 153 -29.20 8.42 6.67
N ARG A 154 -29.49 7.73 7.78
CA ARG A 154 -30.66 6.83 7.92
C ARG A 154 -30.80 5.86 6.73
N SER A 155 -29.69 5.23 6.35
CA SER A 155 -29.60 4.29 5.21
C SER A 155 -29.88 4.87 3.82
N ARG A 156 -29.93 6.20 3.69
CA ARG A 156 -30.05 6.89 2.41
C ARG A 156 -28.75 7.62 2.08
N GLN A 157 -28.25 7.45 0.87
CA GLN A 157 -27.09 8.20 0.41
C GLN A 157 -27.44 9.69 0.28
N VAL A 158 -26.68 10.53 0.98
CA VAL A 158 -26.83 12.00 1.00
C VAL A 158 -25.64 12.71 0.34
N GLY A 159 -24.53 12.01 0.13
CA GLY A 159 -23.34 12.56 -0.51
C GLY A 159 -22.33 11.48 -0.88
N GLY A 160 -21.22 11.92 -1.46
CA GLY A 160 -20.05 11.09 -1.73
C GLY A 160 -18.80 11.92 -1.49
N LEU A 161 -17.80 11.28 -0.89
CA LEU A 161 -16.47 11.82 -0.64
C LEU A 161 -15.51 11.18 -1.65
N ARG A 162 -14.59 11.98 -2.17
CA ARG A 162 -13.56 11.58 -3.15
C ARG A 162 -12.19 11.93 -2.62
N THR A 163 -11.16 11.50 -3.33
CA THR A 163 -9.77 11.90 -3.05
C THR A 163 -9.65 13.41 -2.82
N GLY A 164 -9.11 13.79 -1.66
CA GLY A 164 -8.95 15.18 -1.21
C GLY A 164 -10.06 15.69 -0.28
N ASP A 165 -11.21 15.01 -0.24
CA ASP A 165 -12.26 15.34 0.73
C ASP A 165 -11.90 14.84 2.13
N TRP A 166 -12.46 15.49 3.15
CA TRP A 166 -12.23 15.22 4.56
C TRP A 166 -13.55 15.22 5.33
N PHE A 167 -13.61 14.49 6.45
CA PHE A 167 -14.81 14.30 7.26
C PHE A 167 -14.51 13.92 8.71
#